data_AF-A0A8S8YZX4-F1
#
_entry.id   AF-A0A8S8YZX4-F1
#
_cell.length_a   1.000
_cell.length_b   1.000
_cell.length_c   1.000
_cell.angle_alpha   90.00
_cell.angle_beta   90.00
_cell.angle_gamma   90.00
#
_symmetry.space_group_name_H-M   'P 1'
#
loop_
_entity.id
_entity.type
_entity.pdbx_description
1 polymer ?
#
loop_
_entity_poly.entity_id
_entity_poly.type
_entity_poly.pdbx_seq_one_letter_code
_entity_poly.pdbx_strand_id
1 'polypeptide(L)'
;MANSGVIIGSTIAGVAIIFAIFISLNPITSDSESGLTVTNGNHLEKLGDVTESQMSLIQLFEKAEPAVIQVNVKKIPNENVEGDTPGGVGSGFVYDDNGM
;
A
#
# COMPACT_ATOMS: atom_id res chain seq x y z
N MET A 1 -59.81 23.99 4.22
CA MET A 1 -58.56 24.63 3.77
C MET A 1 -57.43 24.09 4.64
N ALA A 2 -56.43 23.44 4.04
CA ALA A 2 -55.29 22.95 4.81
C ALA A 2 -54.47 24.15 5.30
N ASN A 3 -54.07 24.13 6.57
CA ASN A 3 -53.23 25.19 7.15
C ASN A 3 -51.89 25.20 6.42
N SER A 4 -51.52 26.31 5.79
CA SER A 4 -50.28 26.42 5.01
C SER A 4 -49.04 26.00 5.79
N GLY A 5 -49.04 26.20 7.12
CA GLY A 5 -47.95 25.74 8.00
C GLY A 5 -47.80 24.21 8.05
N VAL A 6 -48.91 23.46 8.01
CA VAL A 6 -48.90 21.99 7.96
C VAL A 6 -48.38 21.50 6.62
N ILE A 7 -48.77 22.16 5.52
CA ILE A 7 -48.32 21.82 4.17
C ILE A 7 -46.81 22.00 4.05
N ILE A 8 -46.30 23.16 4.48
CA ILE A 8 -44.87 23.51 4.42
C ILE A 8 -44.05 22.61 5.36
N GLY A 9 -44.53 22.37 6.58
CA GLY A 9 -43.86 21.46 7.53
C GLY A 9 -43.76 20.03 6.99
N SER A 10 -44.85 19.52 6.38
CA SER A 10 -44.87 18.17 5.80
C SER A 10 -43.92 18.01 4.61
N THR A 11 -43.76 19.05 3.80
CA THR A 11 -42.84 19.02 2.65
C THR A 11 -41.39 19.03 3.10
N ILE A 12 -41.03 19.89 4.05
CA ILE A 12 -39.65 19.93 4.59
C ILE A 12 -39.30 18.60 5.27
N ALA A 13 -40.20 18.07 6.10
CA ALA A 13 -39.99 16.78 6.77
C ALA A 13 -39.86 15.63 5.76
N GLY A 14 -40.70 15.61 4.71
CA GLY A 14 -40.63 14.61 3.65
C GLY A 14 -39.29 14.62 2.91
N VAL A 15 -38.79 15.81 2.53
CA VAL A 15 -37.49 15.95 1.86
C VAL A 15 -36.36 15.49 2.76
N ALA A 16 -36.38 15.84 4.05
CA ALA A 16 -35.35 15.43 5.01
C ALA A 16 -35.29 13.90 5.17
N ILE A 17 -36.44 13.23 5.25
CA ILE A 17 -36.52 11.76 5.36
C ILE A 17 -35.95 11.10 4.11
N ILE A 18 -36.34 11.56 2.91
CA ILE A 18 -35.84 11.03 1.64
C ILE A 18 -34.31 11.19 1.55
N PHE A 19 -33.80 12.36 1.94
CA PHE A 19 -32.36 12.64 1.94
C PHE A 19 -31.59 11.76 2.93
N ALA A 20 -32.13 11.52 4.13
CA ALA A 20 -31.54 10.62 5.11
C ALA A 20 -31.48 9.16 4.61
N ILE A 21 -32.53 8.69 3.94
CA ILE A 21 -32.55 7.36 3.31
C ILE A 21 -31.51 7.29 2.19
N PHE A 22 -31.39 8.34 1.36
CA PHE A 22 -30.42 8.40 0.28
C PHE A 22 -28.97 8.30 0.77
N ILE A 23 -28.62 9.01 1.85
CA ILE A 23 -27.29 8.93 2.49
C ILE A 23 -27.07 7.56 3.12
N SER A 24 -28.09 6.98 3.75
CA SER A 24 -27.99 5.64 4.36
C SER A 24 -27.73 4.53 3.33
N LEU A 25 -28.35 4.64 2.15
CA LEU A 25 -28.18 3.69 1.04
C LEU A 25 -26.91 3.96 0.21
N ASN A 26 -26.44 5.20 0.16
CA ASN A 26 -25.22 5.61 -0.53
C ASN A 26 -24.30 6.31 0.48
N PRO A 27 -23.72 5.58 1.43
CA PRO A 27 -22.73 6.17 2.32
C PRO A 27 -21.65 6.78 1.43
N ILE A 28 -21.40 8.08 1.60
CA ILE A 28 -20.20 8.71 1.03
C ILE A 28 -19.05 8.07 1.79
N THR A 29 -18.49 7.00 1.23
CA THR A 29 -17.19 6.49 1.62
C THR A 29 -16.22 7.55 1.16
N SER A 30 -15.79 8.40 2.09
CA SER A 30 -14.51 9.04 1.92
C SER A 30 -13.53 7.88 1.82
N ASP A 31 -13.05 7.59 0.62
CA ASP A 31 -11.84 6.80 0.42
C ASP A 31 -10.67 7.67 0.92
N SER A 32 -10.69 7.94 2.22
CA SER A 32 -9.64 8.60 2.98
C SER A 32 -8.67 7.53 3.42
N GLU A 33 -8.07 6.86 2.44
CA GLU A 33 -6.72 6.35 2.53
C GLU A 33 -6.39 5.79 1.16
N SER A 34 -5.56 6.53 0.42
CA SER A 34 -4.61 5.94 -0.52
C SER A 34 -3.59 5.10 0.28
N GLY A 35 -4.08 4.18 1.11
CA GLY A 35 -3.32 3.19 1.83
C GLY A 35 -3.09 2.04 0.88
N LEU A 36 -1.83 1.85 0.51
CA LEU A 36 -1.36 0.77 -0.34
C LEU A 36 -1.95 -0.57 0.13
N THR A 37 -2.99 -1.05 -0.55
CA THR A 37 -3.57 -2.38 -0.26
C THR A 37 -2.69 -3.41 -0.95
N VAL A 38 -1.78 -4.03 -0.20
CA VAL A 38 -1.06 -5.23 -0.64
C VAL A 38 -1.90 -6.45 -0.28
N THR A 39 -2.70 -6.95 -1.23
CA THR A 39 -3.34 -8.26 -1.10
C THR A 39 -2.32 -9.35 -1.43
N ASN A 40 -1.62 -9.86 -0.41
CA ASN A 40 -0.83 -11.08 -0.58
C ASN A 40 -1.79 -12.28 -0.66
N GLY A 41 -2.02 -12.75 -1.89
CA GLY A 41 -2.81 -13.94 -2.16
C GLY A 41 -2.07 -15.21 -1.70
N ASN A 42 -2.48 -15.74 -0.55
CA ASN A 42 -2.41 -17.14 -0.14
C ASN A 42 -1.03 -17.83 0.02
N HIS A 43 0.15 -17.21 -0.14
CA HIS A 43 1.41 -17.98 0.05
C HIS A 43 2.60 -17.19 0.62
N LEU A 44 3.07 -17.69 1.78
CA LEU A 44 4.39 -17.54 2.42
C LEU A 44 4.76 -16.16 2.97
N GLU A 45 4.53 -16.05 4.28
CA GLU A 45 4.94 -14.98 5.17
C GLU A 45 6.47 -14.80 5.15
N LYS A 46 6.87 -13.60 4.75
CA LYS A 46 8.21 -13.03 4.87
C LYS A 46 8.08 -11.57 5.24
N LEU A 47 9.14 -11.02 5.85
CA LEU A 47 9.23 -9.67 6.40
C LEU A 47 8.30 -8.66 5.71
N GLY A 48 7.17 -8.37 6.36
CA GLY A 48 5.94 -7.85 5.74
C GLY A 48 4.64 -8.50 6.26
N ASP A 49 4.77 -9.53 7.11
CA ASP A 49 3.65 -10.30 7.66
C ASP A 49 2.83 -9.61 8.77
N VAL A 50 3.36 -8.52 9.34
CA VAL A 50 2.48 -7.54 9.98
C VAL A 50 2.00 -6.65 8.84
N THR A 51 0.70 -6.71 8.52
CA THR A 51 0.00 -5.67 7.78
C THR A 51 0.14 -4.36 8.55
N GLU A 52 1.25 -3.68 8.34
CA GLU A 52 1.58 -2.39 8.91
C GLU A 52 0.94 -1.34 8.02
N SER A 53 -0.40 -1.38 7.98
CA SER A 53 -1.24 -0.54 7.13
C SER A 53 -1.08 0.96 7.41
N GLN A 54 -0.26 1.33 8.41
CA GLN A 54 -0.07 2.71 8.89
C GLN A 54 1.38 3.21 8.77
N MET A 55 2.30 2.49 8.11
CA MET A 55 3.65 3.00 7.89
C MET A 55 3.73 3.93 6.68
N SER A 56 4.41 5.07 6.84
CA SER A 56 4.81 5.92 5.72
C SER A 56 5.86 5.24 4.84
N LEU A 57 5.99 5.67 3.58
CA LEU A 57 7.03 5.17 2.66
C LEU A 57 8.44 5.31 3.24
N ILE A 58 8.70 6.37 4.00
CA ILE A 58 10.00 6.60 4.65
C ILE A 58 10.27 5.50 5.68
N GLN A 59 9.29 5.21 6.54
CA GLN A 59 9.41 4.16 7.55
C GLN A 59 9.54 2.76 6.94
N LEU A 60 8.85 2.51 5.82
CA LEU A 60 9.02 1.27 5.06
C LEU A 60 10.44 1.14 4.52
N PHE A 61 11.03 2.21 3.99
CA PHE A 61 12.42 2.19 3.52
C PHE A 61 13.42 2.04 4.65
N GLU A 62 13.27 2.77 5.76
CA GLU A 62 14.12 2.62 6.95
C GLU A 62 14.06 1.19 7.51
N LYS A 63 12.87 0.57 7.52
CA LYS A 63 12.69 -0.81 7.97
C LYS A 63 13.31 -1.83 7.00
N ALA A 64 13.28 -1.55 5.69
CA ALA A 64 13.81 -2.44 4.67
C ALA A 64 15.33 -2.28 4.46
N GLU A 65 15.91 -1.11 4.75
CA GLU A 65 17.31 -0.76 4.50
C GLU A 65 18.31 -1.81 5.03
N PRO A 66 18.18 -2.35 6.26
CA PRO A 66 19.10 -3.37 6.76
C PRO A 66 19.12 -4.68 5.97
N ALA A 67 18.03 -4.98 5.23
CA ALA A 67 17.92 -6.19 4.42
C ALA A 67 18.47 -6.00 2.99
N VAL A 68 18.72 -4.76 2.55
CA VAL A 68 19.19 -4.45 1.19
C VAL A 68 20.71 -4.59 1.11
N ILE A 69 21.18 -5.31 0.09
CA ILE A 69 22.61 -5.55 -0.16
C ILE A 69 23.02 -5.17 -1.58
N GLN A 70 24.28 -4.80 -1.76
CA GLN A 70 24.90 -4.63 -3.08
C GLN A 70 25.54 -5.94 -3.53
N VAL A 71 25.20 -6.38 -4.74
CA VAL A 71 25.75 -7.57 -5.37
C VAL A 71 26.80 -7.16 -6.38
N ASN A 72 28.03 -7.64 -6.19
CA ASN A 72 29.15 -7.40 -7.11
C ASN A 72 29.55 -8.72 -7.78
N VAL A 73 29.44 -8.77 -9.11
CA VAL A 73 29.80 -9.95 -9.92
C VAL A 73 31.20 -9.77 -10.46
N LYS A 74 32.18 -10.50 -9.93
CA LYS A 74 33.55 -10.51 -10.47
C LYS A 74 33.65 -11.50 -11.62
N LYS A 75 34.21 -11.06 -12.75
CA LYS A 75 34.60 -11.96 -13.84
C LYS A 75 35.98 -12.51 -13.54
N ILE A 76 36.11 -13.84 -13.51
CA ILE A 76 37.42 -14.48 -13.35
C ILE A 76 38.16 -14.31 -14.69
N PRO A 77 39.36 -13.71 -14.70
CA PRO A 77 40.15 -13.61 -15.92
C PRO A 77 40.45 -15.01 -16.46
N ASN A 78 40.13 -15.27 -17.72
CA ASN A 78 40.66 -16.44 -18.40
C ASN A 78 42.15 -16.21 -18.68
N GLU A 79 42.92 -17.30 -18.77
CA GLU A 79 44.40 -17.33 -18.92
C GLU A 79 44.94 -16.48 -20.10
N ASN A 80 44.06 -15.99 -20.99
CA ASN A 80 44.38 -15.23 -22.20
C ASN A 80 43.89 -13.76 -22.17
N VAL A 81 43.40 -13.24 -21.03
CA VAL A 81 42.93 -11.84 -20.92
C VAL A 81 43.74 -11.11 -19.85
N GLU A 82 44.67 -10.27 -20.31
CA GLU A 82 45.47 -9.39 -19.46
C GLU A 82 44.63 -8.15 -19.10
N GLY A 83 44.15 -8.07 -17.86
CA GLY A 83 43.40 -6.92 -17.33
C GLY A 83 42.22 -7.31 -16.43
N ASP A 84 41.97 -6.48 -15.42
CA ASP A 84 40.84 -6.64 -14.51
C ASP A 84 39.54 -6.41 -15.31
N THR A 85 38.83 -7.49 -15.66
CA THR A 85 37.64 -7.37 -16.51
C THR A 85 36.50 -6.81 -15.67
N PRO A 86 35.90 -5.66 -16.03
CA PRO A 86 34.84 -5.04 -15.23
C PRO A 86 33.67 -6.00 -15.01
N GLY A 87 33.39 -6.21 -13.73
CA GLY A 87 32.26 -6.95 -13.22
C GLY A 87 30.92 -6.24 -13.42
N GLY A 88 29.83 -6.94 -13.08
CA GLY A 88 28.51 -6.32 -12.93
C GLY A 88 28.27 -5.86 -11.50
N VAL A 89 27.45 -4.82 -11.31
CA VAL A 89 26.99 -4.37 -9.98
C VAL A 89 25.46 -4.31 -10.00
N GLY A 90 24.82 -4.78 -8.94
CA GLY A 90 23.37 -4.74 -8.76
C GLY A 90 22.97 -4.68 -7.29
N SER A 91 21.67 -4.76 -7.02
CA SER A 91 21.08 -4.78 -5.68
C SER A 91 20.26 -6.05 -5.45
N GLY A 92 20.11 -6.42 -4.18
CA GLY A 92 19.28 -7.54 -3.75
C GLY A 92 18.84 -7.38 -2.30
N PHE A 93 18.08 -8.34 -1.78
CA PHE A 93 17.69 -8.40 -0.39
C PHE A 93 18.01 -9.76 0.21
N VAL A 94 18.32 -9.79 1.51
CA VAL A 94 18.56 -11.03 2.26
C VAL A 94 17.21 -11.67 2.61
N TYR A 95 17.03 -12.92 2.23
CA TYR A 95 15.77 -13.65 2.38
C TYR A 95 15.62 -14.23 3.81
N ASP A 96 16.69 -14.75 4.40
CA ASP A 96 16.72 -15.27 5.76
C ASP A 96 18.01 -14.92 6.50
N ASP A 97 18.04 -15.12 7.82
CA ASP A 97 19.20 -14.79 8.66
C ASP A 97 20.45 -15.63 8.33
N ASN A 98 20.30 -16.72 7.57
CA ASN A 98 21.40 -17.56 7.13
C ASN A 98 21.97 -17.11 5.77
N GLY A 99 21.34 -16.12 5.12
CA GLY A 99 21.73 -15.62 3.82
C GLY A 99 21.43 -16.56 2.66
N MET A 100 20.46 -17.47 2.83
CA MET A 100 20.10 -18.52 1.85
C MET A 100 18.83 -18.20 1.04
#